data_AF-A0A4S3LH14-F1
#
_entry.id   AF-A0A4S3LH14-F1
#
_cell.length_a   1.000
_cell.length_b   1.000
_cell.length_c   1.000
_cell.angle_alpha   90.00
_cell.angle_beta   90.00
_cell.angle_gamma   90.00
#
_symmetry.space_group_name_H-M   'P 1'
#
loop_
_entity.id
_entity.type
_entity.pdbx_description
1 polymer ?
#
loop_
_entity_poly.entity_id
_entity_poly.type
_entity_poly.pdbx_seq_one_letter_code
_entity_poly.pdbx_strand_id
1 'polypeptide(L)'
;LDPYMGRAFVGDGLATLLSASAGGTGVTTYAENIGVMAVTKIYSTLIFVAAAIVAIVLGFSPKFGALIHTIPGPVLGGASIVVFGLIAVAGARIWVQNQVDLGLNGNLIMVAVTLVLGAGNFTLSLGGFSMGGIGTATFGAILLNAFLSRSQQVKTQPEIKTGTEAALKDH
;
A
#
# COMPACT_ATOMS: atom_id res chain seq x y z
N LEU A 1 15.30 -4.75 9.94
CA LEU A 1 14.41 -3.57 10.10
C LEU A 1 15.30 -2.34 10.00
N ASP A 2 15.09 -1.52 8.98
CA ASP A 2 15.85 -0.28 8.83
C ASP A 2 15.43 0.69 9.96
N PRO A 3 16.35 1.20 10.80
CA PRO A 3 16.03 2.11 11.90
C PRO A 3 15.32 3.39 11.46
N TYR A 4 15.38 3.76 10.18
CA TYR A 4 14.69 4.94 9.64
C TYR A 4 13.23 4.69 9.26
N MET A 5 12.81 3.44 9.03
CA MET A 5 11.42 3.14 8.67
C MET A 5 10.44 3.48 9.79
N GLY A 6 10.77 3.16 11.04
CA GLY A 6 9.92 3.49 12.18
C GLY A 6 9.73 5.01 12.34
N ARG A 7 10.79 5.79 12.11
CA ARG A 7 10.73 7.26 12.17
C ARG A 7 9.88 7.85 11.04
N ALA A 8 9.94 7.26 9.84
CA ALA A 8 9.10 7.67 8.72
C ALA A 8 7.61 7.40 9.00
N PHE A 9 7.25 6.22 9.51
CA PHE A 9 5.86 5.91 9.88
C PHE A 9 5.32 6.83 10.98
N VAL A 10 6.12 7.13 12.00
CA VAL A 10 5.74 8.10 13.05
C VAL A 10 5.58 9.50 12.46
N GLY A 11 6.44 9.90 11.53
CA GLY A 11 6.33 11.15 10.78
C GLY A 11 5.02 11.27 10.01
N ASP A 12 4.68 10.27 9.19
CA ASP A 12 3.42 10.22 8.43
C ASP A 12 2.19 10.24 9.36
N GLY A 13 2.25 9.52 10.49
CA GLY A 13 1.21 9.52 11.52
C GLY A 13 1.01 10.89 12.17
N LEU A 14 2.09 11.55 12.59
CA LEU A 14 2.04 12.90 13.16
C LEU A 14 1.54 13.92 12.14
N ALA A 15 2.00 13.84 10.89
CA ALA A 15 1.53 14.71 9.81
C ALA A 15 0.03 14.52 9.56
N THR A 16 -0.46 13.28 9.58
CA THR A 16 -1.89 12.96 9.47
C THR A 16 -2.70 13.50 10.63
N LEU A 17 -2.21 13.37 11.88
CA LEU A 17 -2.88 13.91 13.06
C LEU A 17 -2.95 15.44 13.00
N LEU A 18 -1.87 16.10 12.61
CA LEU A 18 -1.85 17.56 12.45
C LEU A 18 -2.81 18.01 11.33
N SER A 19 -2.79 17.34 10.17
CA SER A 19 -3.72 17.60 9.07
C SER A 19 -5.17 17.44 9.51
N ALA A 20 -5.51 16.31 10.13
CA ALA A 20 -6.86 16.04 10.63
C ALA A 20 -7.30 17.05 11.70
N SER A 21 -6.39 17.47 12.60
CA SER A 21 -6.69 18.49 13.62
C SER A 21 -6.99 19.87 13.01
N ALA A 22 -6.41 20.17 11.85
CA ALA A 22 -6.68 21.38 11.07
C ALA A 22 -7.87 21.22 10.10
N GLY A 23 -8.59 20.08 10.13
CA GLY A 23 -9.73 19.79 9.25
C GLY A 23 -9.34 19.24 7.86
N GLY A 24 -8.08 18.90 7.65
CA GLY A 24 -7.56 18.27 6.44
C GLY A 24 -7.76 16.76 6.41
N THR A 25 -7.43 16.15 5.26
CA THR A 25 -7.47 14.69 5.07
C THR A 25 -6.16 14.03 5.48
N GLY A 26 -6.16 12.69 5.58
CA GLY A 26 -4.94 11.93 5.83
C GLY A 26 -3.88 12.20 4.76
N VAL A 27 -2.64 12.37 5.19
CA VAL A 27 -1.50 12.68 4.32
C VAL A 27 -0.51 11.53 4.35
N THR A 28 0.17 11.29 3.23
CA THR A 28 1.21 10.27 3.14
C THR A 28 2.21 10.65 2.07
N THR A 29 3.35 9.96 2.06
CA THR A 29 4.37 10.15 1.03
C THR A 29 3.88 9.60 -0.32
N TYR A 30 3.74 10.47 -1.32
CA TYR A 30 3.37 10.07 -2.68
C TYR A 30 4.52 9.37 -3.41
N ALA A 31 4.21 8.27 -4.10
CA ALA A 31 5.19 7.50 -4.87
C ALA A 31 5.83 8.32 -6.02
N GLU A 32 5.09 9.29 -6.57
CA GLU A 32 5.57 10.21 -7.60
C GLU A 32 6.71 11.09 -7.08
N ASN A 33 6.63 11.56 -5.84
CA ASN A 33 7.68 12.37 -5.21
C ASN A 33 8.97 11.56 -5.02
N ILE A 34 8.84 10.28 -4.67
CA ILE A 34 9.97 9.36 -4.59
C ILE A 34 10.58 9.11 -5.97
N GLY A 35 9.75 8.97 -7.01
CA GLY A 35 10.18 8.84 -8.39
C GLY A 35 11.00 10.05 -8.88
N VAL A 36 10.53 11.27 -8.61
CA VAL A 36 11.25 12.50 -8.96
C VAL A 36 12.58 12.58 -8.22
N MET A 37 12.66 12.20 -6.94
CA MET A 37 13.93 12.12 -6.21
C MET A 37 14.89 11.12 -6.83
N ALA A 38 14.40 9.95 -7.27
CA ALA A 38 15.24 8.94 -7.91
C ALA A 38 15.83 9.41 -9.25
N VAL A 39 15.09 10.22 -10.01
CA VAL A 39 15.55 10.76 -11.30
C VAL A 39 16.47 11.96 -11.13
N THR A 40 16.07 12.92 -10.29
CA THR A 40 16.84 14.17 -10.07
C THR A 40 18.09 13.95 -9.21
N LYS A 41 18.14 12.85 -8.43
CA LYS A 41 19.17 12.56 -7.41
C LYS A 41 19.31 13.65 -6.34
N ILE A 42 18.27 14.46 -6.16
CA ILE A 42 18.24 15.51 -5.17
C ILE A 42 17.45 15.00 -3.96
N TYR A 43 18.17 14.63 -2.90
CA TYR A 43 17.61 14.11 -1.65
C TYR A 43 17.65 15.15 -0.51
N SER A 44 17.81 16.44 -0.85
CA SER A 44 17.98 17.51 0.14
C SER A 44 16.66 17.85 0.84
N THR A 45 16.64 17.73 2.17
CA THR A 45 15.49 18.10 3.02
C THR A 45 15.11 19.58 2.88
N LEU A 46 16.08 20.46 2.57
CA LEU A 46 15.84 21.89 2.43
C LEU A 46 14.86 22.21 1.29
N ILE A 47 14.88 21.42 0.22
CA ILE A 47 13.97 21.62 -0.93
C ILE A 47 12.55 21.28 -0.54
N PHE A 48 12.34 20.25 0.28
CA PHE A 48 11.03 19.92 0.83
C PHE A 48 10.49 21.01 1.75
N VAL A 49 11.35 21.62 2.58
CA VAL A 49 10.95 22.77 3.42
C VAL A 49 10.59 23.98 2.56
N ALA A 50 11.39 24.30 1.55
CA ALA A 50 11.09 25.40 0.63
C ALA A 50 9.77 25.17 -0.12
N ALA A 51 9.53 23.96 -0.63
CA ALA A 51 8.29 23.58 -1.28
C ALA A 51 7.09 23.67 -0.33
N ALA A 52 7.23 23.25 0.93
CA ALA A 52 6.19 23.37 1.93
C ALA A 52 5.84 24.83 2.23
N ILE A 53 6.83 25.71 2.37
CA ILE A 53 6.60 27.15 2.58
C ILE A 53 5.87 27.76 1.38
N VAL A 54 6.29 27.45 0.15
CA VAL A 54 5.62 27.91 -1.07
C VAL A 54 4.16 27.41 -1.10
N ALA A 55 3.92 26.14 -0.77
CA ALA A 55 2.58 25.57 -0.71
C ALA A 55 1.70 26.26 0.33
N ILE A 56 2.25 26.58 1.51
CA ILE A 56 1.54 27.34 2.56
C ILE A 56 1.16 28.74 2.04
N VAL A 57 2.12 29.47 1.46
CA VAL A 57 1.87 30.82 0.93
C VAL A 57 0.83 30.80 -0.18
N LEU A 58 0.89 29.83 -1.08
CA LEU A 58 -0.11 29.66 -2.14
C LEU A 58 -1.47 29.22 -1.59
N GLY A 59 -1.50 28.39 -0.54
CA GLY A 59 -2.72 27.94 0.12
C GLY A 59 -3.49 29.08 0.80
N PHE A 60 -2.78 30.08 1.34
CA PHE A 60 -3.40 31.29 1.88
C PHE A 60 -3.76 32.34 0.81
N SER A 61 -3.42 32.11 -0.46
CA SER A 61 -3.70 33.05 -1.55
C SER A 61 -5.07 32.79 -2.20
N PRO A 62 -6.07 33.67 -2.04
CA PRO A 62 -7.39 33.47 -2.63
C PRO A 62 -7.36 33.47 -4.16
N LYS A 63 -6.38 34.17 -4.76
CA LYS A 63 -6.18 34.20 -6.22
C LYS A 63 -5.77 32.84 -6.78
N PHE A 64 -4.95 32.10 -6.04
CA PHE A 64 -4.53 30.76 -6.44
C PHE A 64 -5.70 29.77 -6.33
N GLY A 65 -6.50 29.85 -5.26
CA GLY A 65 -7.75 29.10 -5.15
C GLY A 65 -8.70 29.35 -6.32
N ALA A 66 -8.89 30.62 -6.70
CA ALA A 66 -9.71 30.97 -7.85
C ALA A 66 -9.19 30.37 -9.17
N LEU A 67 -7.86 30.36 -9.37
CA LEU A 67 -7.24 29.74 -10.54
C LEU A 67 -7.50 28.22 -10.60
N ILE A 68 -7.41 27.50 -9.47
CA ILE A 68 -7.73 26.07 -9.42
C ILE A 68 -9.18 25.83 -9.86
N HIS A 69 -10.12 26.67 -9.43
CA HIS A 69 -11.53 26.58 -9.84
C HIS A 69 -11.78 26.87 -11.32
N THR A 70 -10.82 27.47 -12.04
CA THR A 70 -10.93 27.62 -13.51
C THR A 70 -10.52 26.37 -14.29
N ILE A 71 -9.91 25.37 -13.63
CA ILE A 71 -9.46 24.15 -14.30
C ILE A 71 -10.67 23.33 -14.76
N PRO A 72 -10.76 22.96 -16.05
CA PRO A 72 -11.87 22.18 -16.57
C PRO A 72 -11.96 20.80 -15.90
N GLY A 73 -13.18 20.36 -15.57
CA GLY A 73 -13.45 19.02 -15.02
C GLY A 73 -12.78 17.85 -15.77
N PRO A 74 -12.76 17.84 -17.12
CA PRO A 74 -12.07 16.78 -17.87
C PRO A 74 -10.56 16.66 -17.58
N VAL A 75 -9.88 17.78 -17.30
CA VAL A 75 -8.45 17.79 -16.97
C VAL A 75 -8.21 17.21 -15.57
N LEU A 76 -9.05 17.59 -14.59
CA LEU A 76 -9.00 17.03 -13.25
C LEU A 76 -9.29 15.53 -13.26
N GLY A 77 -10.24 15.08 -14.08
CA GLY A 77 -10.53 13.67 -14.30
C GLY A 77 -9.32 12.91 -14.88
N GLY A 78 -8.69 13.46 -15.93
CA GLY A 78 -7.49 12.88 -16.54
C GLY A 78 -6.32 12.77 -15.56
N ALA A 79 -6.04 13.83 -14.80
CA ALA A 79 -5.02 13.82 -13.76
C ALA A 79 -5.30 12.75 -12.68
N SER A 80 -6.57 12.63 -12.26
CA SER A 80 -6.97 11.61 -11.28
C SER A 80 -6.74 10.19 -11.81
N ILE A 81 -7.08 9.92 -13.07
CA ILE A 81 -6.85 8.61 -13.70
C ILE A 81 -5.35 8.26 -13.71
N VAL A 82 -4.49 9.23 -14.03
CA VAL A 82 -3.03 9.02 -14.02
C VAL A 82 -2.55 8.66 -12.62
N VAL A 83 -2.94 9.43 -11.60
CA VAL A 83 -2.52 9.18 -10.21
C VAL A 83 -3.03 7.82 -9.71
N PHE A 84 -4.32 7.50 -9.91
CA PHE A 84 -4.86 6.20 -9.51
C PHE A 84 -4.23 5.03 -10.29
N GLY A 85 -3.95 5.22 -11.57
CA GLY A 85 -3.24 4.23 -12.39
C GLY A 85 -1.82 3.98 -11.89
N LEU A 86 -1.08 5.04 -11.55
CA LEU A 86 0.27 4.94 -10.97
C LEU A 86 0.26 4.22 -9.61
N ILE A 87 -0.75 4.47 -8.77
CA ILE A 87 -0.92 3.76 -7.50
C ILE A 87 -1.15 2.26 -7.74
N ALA A 88 -2.02 1.90 -8.68
CA ALA A 88 -2.27 0.49 -9.03
C ALA A 88 -1.00 -0.22 -9.55
N VAL A 89 -0.25 0.44 -10.43
CA VAL A 89 1.02 -0.10 -10.97
C VAL A 89 2.09 -0.19 -9.87
N ALA A 90 2.16 0.77 -8.94
CA ALA A 90 3.06 0.71 -7.80
C ALA A 90 2.78 -0.52 -6.91
N GLY A 91 1.50 -0.84 -6.67
CA GLY A 91 1.10 -2.08 -5.98
C GLY A 91 1.57 -3.34 -6.70
N ALA A 92 1.32 -3.43 -8.02
CA ALA A 92 1.80 -4.55 -8.83
C ALA A 92 3.32 -4.67 -8.85
N ARG A 93 4.03 -3.54 -8.90
CA ARG A 93 5.50 -3.49 -8.85
C ARG A 93 6.05 -4.07 -7.55
N ILE A 94 5.39 -3.84 -6.41
CA ILE A 94 5.81 -4.43 -5.12
C ILE A 94 5.77 -5.95 -5.19
N TRP A 95 4.73 -6.56 -5.78
CA TRP A 95 4.67 -8.02 -5.96
C TRP A 95 5.80 -8.56 -6.83
N VAL A 96 6.11 -7.88 -7.92
CA VAL A 96 7.21 -8.27 -8.82
C VAL A 96 8.57 -8.12 -8.15
N GLN A 97 8.80 -7.00 -7.45
CA GLN A 97 10.06 -6.75 -6.73
C GLN A 97 10.29 -7.75 -5.59
N ASN A 98 9.23 -8.16 -4.90
CA ASN A 98 9.29 -9.16 -3.85
C ASN A 98 9.25 -10.61 -4.37
N GLN A 99 9.25 -10.83 -5.69
CA GLN A 99 9.22 -12.16 -6.31
C GLN A 99 8.05 -13.02 -5.79
N VAL A 100 6.85 -12.44 -5.70
CA VAL A 100 5.66 -13.16 -5.24
C VAL A 100 5.30 -14.25 -6.26
N ASP A 101 5.44 -15.52 -5.87
CA ASP A 101 5.06 -16.65 -6.69
C ASP A 101 3.52 -16.80 -6.73
N LEU A 102 2.92 -16.44 -7.86
CA LEU A 102 1.48 -16.58 -8.13
C LEU A 102 1.11 -17.99 -8.64
N GLY A 103 2.09 -18.89 -8.87
CA GLY A 103 1.84 -20.30 -9.10
C GLY A 103 1.41 -21.05 -7.84
N LEU A 104 1.73 -20.50 -6.66
CA LEU A 104 1.22 -21.00 -5.39
C LEU A 104 -0.25 -20.58 -5.21
N ASN A 105 -1.14 -21.58 -5.17
CA ASN A 105 -2.59 -21.37 -4.97
C ASN A 105 -2.93 -20.43 -3.80
N GLY A 106 -2.16 -20.48 -2.71
CA GLY A 106 -2.37 -19.59 -1.56
C GLY A 106 -2.19 -18.10 -1.91
N ASN A 107 -1.11 -17.76 -2.61
CA ASN A 107 -0.84 -16.39 -3.04
C ASN A 107 -1.83 -15.94 -4.11
N LEU A 108 -2.16 -16.83 -5.06
CA LEU A 108 -3.14 -16.57 -6.12
C LEU A 108 -4.51 -16.23 -5.53
N ILE A 109 -5.02 -17.04 -4.61
CA ILE A 109 -6.31 -16.82 -3.96
C ILE A 109 -6.28 -15.52 -3.13
N MET A 110 -5.18 -15.24 -2.42
CA MET A 110 -5.02 -14.00 -1.65
C MET A 110 -5.10 -12.75 -2.53
N VAL A 111 -4.35 -12.72 -3.64
CA VAL A 111 -4.38 -11.60 -4.58
C VAL A 111 -5.77 -11.47 -5.22
N ALA A 112 -6.35 -12.57 -5.71
CA ALA A 112 -7.65 -12.56 -6.39
C ALA A 112 -8.77 -12.03 -5.48
N VAL A 113 -8.88 -12.54 -4.25
CA VAL A 113 -9.90 -12.12 -3.29
C VAL A 113 -9.71 -10.64 -2.92
N THR A 114 -8.48 -10.22 -2.64
CA THR A 114 -8.20 -8.82 -2.29
C THR A 114 -8.54 -7.87 -3.44
N LEU A 115 -8.22 -8.24 -4.67
CA LEU A 115 -8.53 -7.45 -5.87
C LEU A 115 -10.04 -7.34 -6.11
N VAL A 116 -10.78 -8.45 -5.99
CA VAL A 116 -12.25 -8.47 -6.20
C VAL A 116 -12.97 -7.67 -5.11
N LEU A 117 -12.59 -7.82 -3.84
CA LEU A 117 -13.20 -7.05 -2.75
C LEU A 117 -12.91 -5.56 -2.88
N GLY A 118 -11.67 -5.20 -3.26
CA GLY A 118 -11.24 -3.81 -3.39
C GLY A 118 -11.83 -3.12 -4.62
N ALA A 119 -11.61 -3.69 -5.81
CA ALA A 119 -12.10 -3.15 -7.08
C ALA A 119 -13.63 -3.25 -7.21
N GLY A 120 -14.25 -4.27 -6.63
CA GLY A 120 -15.70 -4.44 -6.56
C GLY A 120 -16.39 -3.51 -5.56
N ASN A 121 -15.63 -2.68 -4.82
CA ASN A 121 -16.10 -1.76 -3.80
C ASN A 121 -17.06 -2.40 -2.78
N PHE A 122 -16.75 -3.63 -2.34
CA PHE A 122 -17.60 -4.37 -1.42
C PHE A 122 -17.66 -3.67 -0.07
N THR A 123 -18.75 -2.95 0.18
CA THR A 123 -18.91 -2.16 1.41
C THR A 123 -19.64 -2.98 2.47
N LEU A 124 -18.97 -3.25 3.59
CA LEU A 124 -19.57 -4.02 4.68
C LEU A 124 -20.27 -3.05 5.63
N SER A 125 -21.59 -3.16 5.73
CA SER A 125 -22.40 -2.33 6.62
C SER A 125 -22.89 -3.16 7.81
N LEU A 126 -22.37 -2.91 9.01
CA LEU A 126 -22.83 -3.52 10.26
C LEU A 126 -23.45 -2.45 11.16
N GLY A 127 -24.79 -2.46 11.27
CA GLY A 127 -25.54 -1.79 12.34
C GLY A 127 -25.31 -0.29 12.57
N GLY A 128 -24.65 0.42 11.65
CA GLY A 128 -24.25 1.83 11.77
C GLY A 128 -22.82 2.12 11.32
N PHE A 129 -21.97 1.10 11.19
CA PHE A 129 -20.60 1.22 10.66
C PHE A 129 -20.55 0.73 9.21
N SER A 130 -20.11 1.60 8.30
CA SER A 130 -19.90 1.28 6.88
C SER A 130 -18.42 1.29 6.59
N MET A 131 -17.87 0.12 6.27
CA MET A 131 -16.49 -0.03 5.85
C MET A 131 -16.43 -0.06 4.33
N GLY A 132 -15.80 0.95 3.73
CA GLY A 132 -15.64 1.03 2.27
C GLY A 132 -14.82 -0.13 1.69
N GLY A 133 -14.92 -0.34 0.38
CA GLY A 133 -14.32 -1.48 -0.32
C GLY A 133 -12.83 -1.71 -0.09
N ILE A 134 -12.05 -0.64 0.06
CA ILE A 134 -10.60 -0.76 0.37
C ILE A 134 -10.39 -1.32 1.78
N GLY A 135 -11.23 -0.90 2.74
CA GLY A 135 -11.17 -1.39 4.12
C GLY A 135 -11.53 -2.88 4.19
N THR A 136 -12.62 -3.28 3.56
CA THR A 136 -13.06 -4.68 3.54
C THR A 136 -12.08 -5.60 2.82
N ALA A 137 -11.50 -5.12 1.71
CA ALA A 137 -10.44 -5.84 1.00
C ALA A 137 -9.21 -6.05 1.88
N THR A 138 -8.80 -5.03 2.64
CA THR A 138 -7.65 -5.13 3.56
C THR A 138 -7.91 -6.12 4.68
N PHE A 139 -9.08 -6.04 5.32
CA PHE A 139 -9.47 -7.01 6.36
C PHE A 139 -9.59 -8.43 5.80
N GLY A 140 -10.19 -8.60 4.62
CA GLY A 140 -10.29 -9.88 3.93
C GLY A 140 -8.91 -10.47 3.61
N ALA A 141 -7.98 -9.65 3.11
CA ALA A 141 -6.61 -10.05 2.82
C ALA A 141 -5.88 -10.54 4.09
N ILE A 142 -6.00 -9.80 5.20
CA ILE A 142 -5.34 -10.14 6.47
C ILE A 142 -5.90 -11.45 7.03
N LEU A 143 -7.23 -11.61 7.06
CA LEU A 143 -7.88 -12.83 7.56
C LEU A 143 -7.52 -14.05 6.71
N LEU A 144 -7.55 -13.89 5.39
CA LEU A 144 -7.21 -14.95 4.44
C LEU A 144 -5.73 -15.35 4.56
N ASN A 145 -4.83 -14.37 4.67
CA ASN A 145 -3.41 -14.60 4.91
C ASN A 145 -3.17 -15.35 6.23
N ALA A 146 -3.86 -14.97 7.31
CA ALA A 146 -3.75 -15.66 8.60
C ALA A 146 -4.23 -17.11 8.53
N PHE A 147 -5.31 -17.38 7.80
CA PHE A 147 -5.86 -18.73 7.61
C PHE A 147 -4.93 -19.62 6.77
N LEU A 148 -4.43 -19.10 5.64
CA LEU A 148 -3.51 -19.81 4.75
C LEU A 148 -2.15 -20.05 5.41
N SER A 149 -1.62 -19.07 6.15
CA SER A 149 -0.34 -19.20 6.87
C SER A 149 -0.39 -20.25 7.97
N ARG A 150 -1.54 -20.42 8.65
CA ARG A 150 -1.76 -21.53 9.59
C ARG A 150 -1.74 -22.90 8.90
N SER A 151 -2.27 -22.99 7.69
CA SER A 151 -2.31 -24.26 6.94
C SER A 151 -0.94 -24.66 6.40
N GLN A 152 -0.08 -23.71 6.02
CA GLN A 152 1.27 -24.02 5.52
C GLN A 152 2.25 -24.47 6.62
N GLN A 153 2.14 -23.95 7.86
CA GLN A 153 2.96 -24.39 8.99
C GLN A 153 2.80 -25.89 9.32
N VAL A 154 1.65 -26.48 8.96
CA VAL A 154 1.37 -27.92 9.17
C VAL A 154 2.07 -28.80 8.12
N LYS A 155 2.47 -28.25 6.97
CA LYS A 155 3.13 -29.00 5.88
C LYS A 155 4.66 -28.99 5.92
N THR A 156 5.27 -28.20 6.79
CA THR A 156 6.74 -28.07 6.93
C THR A 156 7.27 -28.78 8.19
N GLN A 157 6.69 -29.92 8.55
CA GLN A 157 7.36 -30.86 9.45
C GLN A 157 8.12 -31.85 8.56
N PRO A 158 9.45 -31.95 8.63
CA PRO A 158 10.18 -32.91 7.81
C PRO A 158 9.68 -34.30 8.19
N GLU A 159 9.17 -35.05 7.22
CA GLU A 159 9.09 -36.50 7.34
C GLU A 159 10.51 -36.98 7.69
N ILE A 160 10.74 -37.31 8.96
CA ILE A 160 11.84 -38.16 9.34
C ILE A 160 11.56 -39.49 8.64
N LYS A 161 12.17 -39.67 7.46
CA LYS A 161 12.37 -40.98 6.86
C LYS A 161 13.26 -41.76 7.82
N THR A 162 12.65 -42.43 8.78
CA THR A 162 13.26 -43.58 9.43
C THR A 162 12.26 -44.70 9.39
N GLY A 163 12.12 -45.24 8.18
CA GLY A 163 11.35 -46.42 7.90
C GLY A 163 12.10 -47.22 6.84
N THR A 164 12.93 -48.14 7.33
CA THR A 164 13.09 -49.45 6.68
C THR A 164 14.04 -49.50 5.49
N GLU A 165 15.34 -49.35 5.76
CA GLU A 165 16.34 -50.21 5.12
C GLU A 165 16.29 -51.55 5.86
N ALA A 166 15.25 -52.34 5.57
CA ALA A 166 15.24 -53.74 5.96
C ALA A 166 16.13 -54.52 4.98
N ALA A 167 17.07 -55.23 5.60
CA ALA A 167 17.59 -56.51 5.17
C ALA A 167 18.82 -56.51 4.25
N LEU A 168 19.82 -57.25 4.77
CA LEU A 168 20.73 -58.10 4.02
C LEU A 168 21.76 -57.37 3.16
N LYS A 169 22.93 -57.12 3.76
CA LYS A 169 24.20 -57.54 3.17
C LYS A 169 25.31 -57.60 4.23
N ASP A 170 25.66 -58.85 4.52
CA ASP A 170 27.01 -59.33 4.78
C ASP A 170 27.71 -58.97 6.11
N HIS A 171 27.89 -60.04 6.90
CA HIS A 171 28.82 -60.31 8.02
C HIS A 171 28.33 -60.12 9.46
#